data_AF-A0A2V6H8D5-F1
#
_entry.id   AF-A0A2V6H8D5-F1
#
_cell.length_a   1.000
_cell.length_b   1.000
_cell.length_c   1.000
_cell.angle_alpha   90.00
_cell.angle_beta   90.00
_cell.angle_gamma   90.00
#
_symmetry.space_group_name_H-M   'P 1'
#
loop_
_entity.id
_entity.type
_entity.pdbx_description
1 polymer ?
#
loop_
_entity_poly.entity_id
_entity_poly.type
_entity_poly.pdbx_seq_one_letter_code
_entity_poly.pdbx_strand_id
1 'polypeptide(L)'
;MSRAFIKEDVDPPERSGRKRSASGLPPGATNYITARGAKRLQDELKKLRVANASSERSIELEQILASRRVVDVPKAPWNSVTFGA
;
A
#
# COMPACT_ATOMS: atom_id res chain seq x y z
N MET A 1 18.58 -14.26 40.49
CA MET A 1 17.17 -13.87 40.27
C MET A 1 17.09 -13.10 38.95
N SER A 2 16.32 -13.57 37.97
CA SER A 2 16.23 -12.98 36.62
C SER A 2 15.25 -11.79 36.58
N ARG A 3 15.72 -10.61 36.14
CA ARG A 3 14.91 -9.38 35.96
C ARG A 3 14.26 -9.35 34.56
N ALA A 4 13.42 -10.33 34.23
CA ALA A 4 12.84 -10.46 32.89
C ALA A 4 11.47 -9.76 32.69
N PHE A 5 10.84 -9.24 33.76
CA PHE A 5 9.48 -8.69 33.70
C PHE A 5 9.33 -7.35 34.41
N ILE A 6 10.38 -6.52 34.41
CA ILE A 6 10.23 -5.13 34.85
C ILE A 6 9.61 -4.38 33.67
N LYS A 7 8.36 -3.94 33.83
CA LYS A 7 7.71 -2.99 32.94
C LYS A 7 8.34 -1.63 33.20
N GLU A 8 9.54 -1.41 32.64
CA GLU A 8 10.04 -0.06 32.45
C GLU A 8 8.99 0.68 31.60
N ASP A 9 8.56 1.86 32.03
CA ASP A 9 7.87 2.82 31.18
C ASP A 9 8.88 3.28 30.12
N VAL A 10 9.16 2.39 29.17
CA VAL A 10 9.93 2.68 27.97
C VAL A 10 9.00 3.49 27.10
N ASP A 11 9.24 4.80 27.03
CA ASP A 11 8.60 5.65 26.04
C ASP A 11 8.69 4.94 24.68
N PRO A 12 7.55 4.72 24.00
CA PRO A 12 7.58 4.06 22.70
C PRO A 12 8.54 4.83 21.81
N PRO A 13 9.45 4.14 21.09
CA PRO A 13 10.45 4.82 20.29
C PRO A 13 9.74 5.80 19.36
N GLU A 14 10.25 7.04 19.31
CA GLU A 14 9.75 8.06 18.38
C GLU A 14 9.62 7.41 17.01
N ARG A 15 8.37 7.31 16.53
CA ARG A 15 8.11 6.77 15.20
C ARG A 15 8.86 7.68 14.24
N SER A 16 9.94 7.15 13.65
CA SER A 16 10.80 7.86 12.70
C SER A 16 9.95 8.80 11.82
N GLY A 17 10.19 10.11 11.93
CA GLY A 17 9.50 11.14 11.14
C GLY A 17 9.79 11.08 9.64
N ARG A 18 10.44 10.00 9.18
CA ARG A 18 10.72 9.74 7.78
C ARG A 18 9.38 9.51 7.08
N LYS A 19 8.98 10.49 6.26
CA LYS A 19 7.80 10.40 5.38
C LYS A 19 7.86 9.09 4.62
N ARG A 20 6.97 8.16 4.97
CA ARG A 20 6.75 6.95 4.17
C ARG A 20 6.13 7.41 2.85
N SER A 21 6.57 6.81 1.75
CA SER A 21 5.88 6.99 0.47
C SER A 21 4.42 6.55 0.63
N ALA A 22 3.50 7.17 -0.10
CA ALA A 22 2.10 6.75 -0.11
C ALA A 22 1.92 5.28 -0.54
N SER A 23 2.86 4.73 -1.30
CA SER A 23 2.86 3.31 -1.68
C SER A 23 3.47 2.38 -0.62
N GLY A 24 4.13 2.93 0.41
CA GLY A 24 4.94 2.16 1.35
C GLY A 24 6.23 1.58 0.75
N LEU A 25 6.46 1.76 -0.55
CA LEU A 25 7.64 1.27 -1.25
C LEU A 25 8.84 2.21 -1.07
N PRO A 26 10.08 1.68 -1.02
CA PRO A 26 11.26 2.53 -0.97
C PRO A 26 11.34 3.43 -2.21
N PRO A 27 12.03 4.59 -2.12
CA PRO A 27 12.22 5.46 -3.27
C PRO A 27 12.90 4.70 -4.42
N GLY A 28 12.42 4.90 -5.65
CA GLY A 28 12.91 4.22 -6.86
C GLY A 28 12.29 2.84 -7.13
N ALA A 29 11.55 2.26 -6.19
CA ALA A 29 10.82 1.02 -6.43
C ALA A 29 9.56 1.24 -7.29
N THR A 30 9.34 0.34 -8.24
CA THR A 30 8.16 0.37 -9.12
C THR A 30 6.96 -0.24 -8.42
N ASN A 31 5.84 0.48 -8.39
CA ASN A 31 4.60 0.00 -7.80
C ASN A 31 3.81 -0.87 -8.79
N TYR A 32 4.04 -2.18 -8.79
CA TYR A 32 3.30 -3.10 -9.66
C TYR A 32 1.91 -3.42 -9.10
N ILE A 33 0.90 -3.42 -9.97
CA ILE A 33 -0.46 -3.82 -9.62
C ILE A 33 -1.09 -4.61 -10.75
N THR A 34 -1.99 -5.54 -10.44
CA THR A 34 -2.77 -6.22 -11.48
C THR A 34 -3.84 -5.30 -12.06
N ALA A 35 -4.27 -5.55 -13.31
CA ALA A 35 -5.38 -4.82 -13.92
C ALA A 35 -6.66 -4.86 -13.05
N ARG A 36 -6.93 -6.04 -12.45
CA ARG A 36 -8.05 -6.22 -11.51
C ARG A 36 -7.89 -5.35 -10.25
N GLY A 37 -6.70 -5.31 -9.67
CA GLY A 37 -6.39 -4.48 -8.50
C GLY A 37 -6.54 -2.99 -8.80
N ALA A 38 -6.02 -2.54 -9.93
CA ALA A 38 -6.14 -1.16 -10.38
C ALA A 38 -7.61 -0.73 -10.54
N LYS A 39 -8.44 -1.58 -11.14
CA LYS A 39 -9.88 -1.31 -11.29
C LYS A 39 -10.59 -1.16 -9.93
N ARG A 40 -10.28 -2.03 -8.97
CA ARG A 40 -10.86 -1.96 -7.62
C ARG A 40 -10.53 -0.65 -6.91
N LEU A 41 -9.28 -0.20 -6.97
CA LEU A 41 -8.85 1.07 -6.37
C LEU A 41 -9.51 2.27 -7.06
N GLN A 42 -9.70 2.23 -8.38
CA GLN A 42 -10.44 3.26 -9.11
C GLN A 42 -11.91 3.30 -8.71
N ASP A 43 -12.55 2.13 -8.54
CA ASP A 43 -13.93 2.04 -8.10
C ASP A 43 -14.12 2.55 -6.66
N GLU A 44 -13.17 2.25 -5.77
CA GLU A 44 -13.14 2.81 -4.40
C GLU A 44 -13.00 4.33 -4.43
N LEU A 45 -12.07 4.87 -5.21
CA LEU A 45 -11.89 6.31 -5.36
C LEU A 45 -13.16 6.99 -5.91
N LYS A 46 -13.82 6.38 -6.90
CA LYS A 46 -15.11 6.88 -7.41
C LYS A 46 -16.18 6.93 -6.33
N LYS A 47 -16.30 5.88 -5.52
CA LYS A 47 -17.26 5.85 -4.40
C LYS A 47 -16.99 6.95 -3.38
N LEU A 48 -15.73 7.17 -3.02
CA LEU A 48 -15.34 8.23 -2.08
C LEU A 48 -15.64 9.63 -2.64
N ARG A 49 -15.39 9.85 -3.94
CA ARG A 49 -15.73 11.11 -4.61
C ARG A 49 -17.24 11.36 -4.67
N VAL A 50 -18.05 10.33 -4.99
CA VAL A 50 -19.52 10.44 -4.99
C VAL A 50 -20.05 10.76 -3.58
N ALA A 51 -19.44 10.20 -2.55
CA ALA A 51 -19.77 10.51 -1.16
C ALA A 51 -19.31 11.92 -0.71
N ASN A 52 -18.67 12.72 -1.59
CA ASN A 52 -18.01 13.99 -1.26
C ASN A 52 -17.06 13.90 -0.05
N ALA A 53 -16.54 12.70 0.21
CA ALA A 53 -15.62 12.45 1.30
C ALA A 53 -14.20 12.77 0.80
N SER A 54 -13.80 14.04 0.84
CA SER A 54 -12.38 14.39 0.71
C SER A 54 -11.67 13.92 1.98
N SER A 55 -11.19 12.69 1.91
CA SER A 55 -10.55 12.01 3.02
C SER A 55 -9.07 11.84 2.71
N GLU A 56 -8.25 11.67 3.76
CA GLU A 56 -6.85 11.28 3.58
C GLU A 56 -6.73 10.04 2.68
N ARG A 57 -7.71 9.14 2.78
CA ARG A 57 -7.80 7.94 1.96
C ARG A 57 -8.04 8.22 0.47
N SER A 58 -8.84 9.22 0.09
CA SER A 58 -9.00 9.57 -1.33
C SER A 58 -7.70 10.12 -1.92
N ILE A 59 -6.95 10.92 -1.15
CA ILE A 59 -5.66 11.48 -1.57
C ILE A 59 -4.62 10.36 -1.70
N GLU A 60 -4.56 9.45 -0.73
CA GLU A 60 -3.68 8.29 -0.76
C GLU A 60 -3.94 7.41 -1.99
N LEU A 61 -5.21 7.10 -2.27
CA LEU A 61 -5.60 6.31 -3.45
C LEU A 61 -5.22 7.00 -4.75
N GLU A 62 -5.37 8.32 -4.86
CA GLU A 62 -4.93 9.08 -6.04
C GLU A 62 -3.43 8.99 -6.24
N GLN A 63 -2.64 9.14 -5.18
CA GLN A 63 -1.18 9.05 -5.23
C GLN A 63 -0.71 7.64 -5.62
N ILE A 64 -1.30 6.61 -5.02
CA ILE A 64 -1.02 5.20 -5.38
C ILE A 64 -1.38 4.96 -6.85
N LEU A 65 -2.53 5.47 -7.30
CA LEU A 65 -2.99 5.27 -8.67
C LEU A 65 -2.09 5.98 -9.70
N ALA A 66 -1.50 7.11 -9.34
CA ALA A 66 -0.59 7.89 -10.19
C ALA A 66 0.79 7.24 -10.34
N SER A 67 1.28 6.55 -9.31
CA SER A 67 2.63 5.96 -9.31
C SER A 67 2.69 4.50 -9.81
N ARG A 68 1.57 3.92 -10.24
CA ARG A 68 1.45 2.47 -10.49
C ARG A 68 1.87 2.05 -11.90
N ARG A 69 2.41 0.84 -12.00
CA ARG A 69 2.58 0.10 -13.25
C ARG A 69 1.63 -1.10 -13.25
N VAL A 70 0.69 -1.09 -14.18
CA VAL A 70 -0.26 -2.20 -14.34
C VAL A 70 0.41 -3.36 -15.06
N VAL A 71 0.32 -4.56 -14.50
CA VAL A 71 0.83 -5.82 -15.08
C VAL A 71 -0.34 -6.78 -15.24
N ASP A 72 -0.47 -7.37 -16.42
CA ASP A 72 -1.50 -8.35 -16.66
C ASP A 72 -1.12 -9.70 -16.05
N VAL A 73 -2.13 -10.38 -15.51
CA VAL A 73 -1.97 -11.72 -14.95
C VAL A 73 -1.68 -12.70 -16.10
N PRO A 74 -0.63 -13.53 -16.00
CA PRO A 74 -0.35 -14.52 -17.02
C PRO A 74 -1.49 -15.54 -17.12
N LYS A 75 -1.85 -15.88 -18.37
CA LYS A 75 -2.83 -16.93 -18.65
C LYS A 75 -2.19 -18.30 -18.47
N ALA A 76 -3.00 -19.28 -18.07
CA ALA A 76 -2.56 -20.66 -17.90
C ALA A 76 -1.91 -21.24 -19.18
N PRO A 77 -1.00 -22.22 -19.06
CA PRO A 77 -0.60 -22.91 -17.83
C PRO A 77 0.45 -22.16 -16.99
N TRP A 78 0.28 -22.16 -15.67
CA TRP A 78 1.21 -21.50 -14.74
C TRP A 78 2.40 -22.40 -14.40
N ASN A 79 3.36 -22.44 -15.32
CA ASN A 79 4.58 -23.22 -15.14
C ASN A 79 5.65 -22.47 -14.31
N SER A 80 5.37 -21.23 -13.90
CA SER A 80 6.26 -20.37 -13.13
C SER A 80 5.48 -19.39 -12.25
N VAL A 81 5.96 -19.13 -11.03
CA VAL A 81 5.40 -18.09 -10.15
C VAL A 81 5.92 -16.72 -10.58
N THR A 82 5.04 -15.89 -11.10
CA THR A 82 5.32 -14.50 -11.48
C THR A 82 4.31 -13.56 -10.84
N PHE A 83 4.52 -12.24 -10.95
CA PHE A 83 3.60 -11.27 -10.36
C PHE A 83 2.16 -11.45 -10.86
N GLY A 84 1.23 -11.70 -9.93
CA GLY A 84 -0.20 -11.88 -10.22
C GLY A 84 -0.62 -13.28 -10.64
N ALA A 85 0.30 -14.25 -10.73
CA ALA A 85 0.02 -15.67 -10.98
C ALA A 85 -0.53 -16.40 -9.74
#